data_AF-A0A3N5JS30-F1
#
_entry.id   AF-A0A3N5JS30-F1
#
_cell.length_a   1.000
_cell.length_b   1.000
_cell.length_c   1.000
_cell.angle_alpha   90.00
_cell.angle_beta   90.00
_cell.angle_gamma   90.00
#
_symmetry.space_group_name_H-M   'P 1'
#
loop_
_entity.id
_entity.type
_entity.pdbx_description
1 polymer ?
#
loop_
_entity_poly.entity_id
_entity_poly.type
_entity_poly.pdbx_seq_one_letter_code
_entity_poly.pdbx_strand_id
1 'polypeptide(L)' 'MKKKNISLSIFFPVYNDWGTIPSMVIEAIMTAEKITDDYEIILVDDGSREKT' A
#
# COMPACT_ATOMS: atom_id res chain seq x y z
N MET A 1 14.03 -3.61 -16.60
CA MET A 1 13.01 -2.85 -17.37
C MET A 1 13.23 -1.38 -17.14
N LYS A 2 12.99 -0.51 -18.13
CA LYS A 2 13.05 0.94 -17.93
C LYS A 2 11.84 1.38 -17.10
N LYS A 3 12.06 2.01 -15.95
CA LYS A 3 10.98 2.58 -15.13
C LYS A 3 10.26 3.69 -15.90
N LYS A 4 8.96 3.84 -15.65
CA LYS A 4 8.11 4.86 -16.28
C LYS A 4 8.24 6.18 -15.51
N ASN A 5 8.22 7.30 -16.22
CA ASN A 5 8.19 8.63 -15.60
C ASN A 5 6.75 9.01 -15.24
N ILE A 6 6.17 8.30 -14.27
CA ILE A 6 4.81 8.50 -13.75
C ILE A 6 4.82 8.48 -12.23
N SER A 7 3.95 9.26 -11.60
CA SER A 7 3.65 9.13 -10.17
C SER A 7 2.55 8.09 -9.96
N LEU A 8 2.67 7.24 -8.93
CA LEU A 8 1.72 6.17 -8.64
C LEU A 8 1.19 6.27 -7.20
N SER A 9 -0.12 6.47 -7.03
CA SER A 9 -0.76 6.37 -5.72
C SER A 9 -1.47 5.02 -5.59
N ILE A 10 -1.12 4.26 -4.54
CA ILE A 10 -1.76 2.98 -4.21
C ILE A 10 -2.55 3.18 -2.92
N PHE A 11 -3.83 2.85 -2.94
CA PHE A 11 -4.75 3.09 -1.83
C PHE A 11 -5.35 1.77 -1.32
N PHE A 12 -5.36 1.59 -0.01
CA PHE A 12 -6.03 0.49 0.67
C PHE A 12 -6.94 1.01 1.79
N PRO A 13 -8.26 0.76 1.73
CA PRO A 13 -9.10 0.81 2.92
C PRO A 13 -8.81 -0.42 3.78
N VAL A 14 -8.62 -0.21 5.08
CA VAL A 14 -8.23 -1.25 6.03
C VAL A 14 -9.26 -1.31 7.14
N TYR A 15 -9.87 -2.48 7.34
CA TYR A 15 -10.84 -2.72 8.40
C TYR A 15 -10.48 -3.97 9.21
N ASN A 16 -10.15 -3.78 10.49
CA ASN A 16 -9.83 -4.84 11.45
C ASN A 16 -8.69 -5.81 11.05
N ASP A 17 -7.88 -5.46 10.06
CA ASP A 17 -6.91 -6.37 9.43
C ASP A 17 -5.45 -6.05 9.75
N TRP A 18 -5.19 -5.65 11.00
CA TRP A 18 -3.86 -5.28 11.49
C TRP A 18 -2.77 -6.35 11.26
N GLY A 19 -3.16 -7.62 11.09
CA GLY A 19 -2.23 -8.74 10.92
C GLY A 19 -1.65 -8.89 9.51
N THR A 20 -2.34 -8.44 8.47
CA THR A 20 -1.92 -8.66 7.07
C THR A 20 -1.35 -7.39 6.42
N ILE A 21 -1.62 -6.20 7.00
CA ILE A 21 -1.13 -4.91 6.50
C ILE A 21 0.37 -4.96 6.17
N PRO A 22 1.26 -5.50 7.03
CA PRO A 22 2.69 -5.48 6.72
C PRO A 22 3.03 -6.25 5.43
N SER A 23 2.50 -7.46 5.26
CA SER A 23 2.74 -8.25 4.04
C SER A 23 2.15 -7.60 2.79
N MET A 24 0.93 -7.05 2.90
CA MET A 24 0.27 -6.34 1.80
C MET A 24 1.08 -5.12 1.34
N VAL A 25 1.57 -4.31 2.29
CA VAL A 25 2.38 -3.12 1.99
C VAL A 25 3.70 -3.52 1.34
N ILE A 26 4.37 -4.57 1.83
CA ILE A 26 5.61 -5.08 1.23
C ILE A 26 5.38 -5.52 -0.22
N GLU A 27 4.30 -6.26 -0.49
CA GLU A 27 3.97 -6.70 -1.85
C GLU A 27 3.66 -5.51 -2.78
N ALA A 28 2.96 -4.49 -2.27
CA ALA A 28 2.67 -3.27 -3.00
C ALA A 28 3.96 -2.50 -3.35
N ILE A 29 4.89 -2.35 -2.40
CA ILE A 29 6.22 -1.76 -2.61
C ILE A 29 6.97 -2.51 -3.71
N MET A 30 7.12 -3.84 -3.55
CA MET A 30 7.86 -4.67 -4.51
C MET A 30 7.26 -4.61 -5.92
N THR A 31 5.95 -4.35 -6.02
CA THR A 31 5.27 -4.19 -7.30
C THR A 31 5.44 -2.80 -7.87
N ALA A 32 5.28 -1.75 -7.06
CA ALA A 32 5.44 -0.35 -7.45
C ALA A 32 6.86 -0.07 -7.96
N GLU A 33 7.88 -0.60 -7.28
CA GLU A 33 9.29 -0.44 -7.63
C GLU A 33 9.64 -1.01 -9.02
N LYS A 34 8.84 -1.93 -9.55
CA LYS A 34 9.01 -2.44 -10.93
C LYS A 34 8.50 -1.45 -11.98
N ILE A 35 7.68 -0.48 -11.58
CA ILE A 35 6.95 0.45 -12.46
C ILE A 35 7.57 1.83 -12.43
N THR A 36 7.74 2.42 -11.24
CA THR A 36 8.21 3.79 -11.01
C THR A 36 9.02 3.91 -9.71
N ASP A 37 9.82 4.97 -9.60
CA ASP A 37 10.47 5.38 -8.36
C ASP A 37 9.61 6.37 -7.54
N ASP A 38 8.58 6.94 -8.16
CA ASP A 38 7.70 7.93 -7.55
C ASP A 38 6.34 7.29 -7.24
N TYR A 39 6.21 6.79 -6.02
CA TYR A 39 4.97 6.17 -5.54
C TYR A 39 4.69 6.50 -4.08
N GLU A 40 3.40 6.47 -3.73
CA GLU A 40 2.91 6.54 -2.36
C GLU A 40 1.96 5.37 -2.08
N ILE A 41 1.91 4.95 -0.82
CA ILE A 41 0.95 3.96 -0.33
C ILE A 41 0.14 4.62 0.77
N ILE A 42 -1.16 4.70 0.55
CA ILE A 42 -2.13 5.35 1.44
C ILE A 42 -2.97 4.25 2.08
N LEU A 43 -2.80 4.08 3.39
CA LEU A 43 -3.66 3.23 4.19
C LEU A 43 -4.70 4.10 4.89
N VAL A 44 -5.97 3.78 4.71
CA VAL A 44 -7.06 4.46 5.42
C VAL A 44 -7.75 3.47 6.32
N ASP A 45 -7.80 3.80 7.62
CA ASP A 45 -8.63 3.07 8.57
C ASP A 45 -10.11 3.27 8.21
N ASP A 46 -10.74 2.20 7.73
CA ASP A 46 -12.14 2.18 7.28
C ASP A 46 -13.08 1.85 8.45
N GLY A 47 -12.87 2.53 9.58
CA GLY A 47 -13.67 2.39 10.79
C GLY A 47 -13.39 1.12 11.59
N SER A 48 -12.14 0.67 11.66
CA SER A 48 -11.71 -0.44 12.51
C SER A 48 -12.17 -0.23 13.95
N ARG A 49 -12.54 -1.32 14.61
CA ARG A 49 -12.92 -1.28 16.02
C ARG A 49 -11.69 -1.45 16.88
N GLU A 50 -11.69 -0.85 18.06
CA GLU A 50 -10.70 -1.18 19.08
C GLU A 50 -10.75 -2.68 19.36
N LYS A 51 -9.60 -3.34 19.26
CA LYS A 51 -9.37 -4.64 19.89
C LYS A 51 -8.97 -4.35 21.34
N THR A 52 -9.94 -4.08 22.21
CA THR A 52 -9.74 -4.18 23.68
C THR A 52 -9.34 -5.59 24.07
#